data_AF-A0A834LIB6-F1
#
_entry.id   AF-A0A834LIB6-F1
#
_cell.length_a   1.000
_cell.length_b   1.000
_cell.length_c   1.000
_cell.angle_alpha   90.00
_cell.angle_beta   90.00
_cell.angle_gamma   90.00
#
_symmetry.space_group_name_H-M   'P 1'
#
loop_
_entity.id
_entity.type
_entity.pdbx_description
1 polymer ?
#
loop_
_entity_poly.entity_id
_entity_poly.type
_entity_poly.pdbx_seq_one_letter_code
_entity_poly.pdbx_strand_id
1 'polypeptide(L)'
;MLEGILCIFHKSEEHYTILRNLWGDFDRSSIKKEEEDISRAGDAVTGFKPSLKLHRLTEITSPMAQNTTRRLKIVAGADSFGGCLKDSLVNHLRSLNIDVEDLGTSDKYYSVGEEIGRRVSTTTSSDTETRGLVACGTGVGVSIFANKFPGVYAATCLTPGDAVNSRSINNSNVLAVSGMSTSPESAVEILDTWLNTPFKSPCPASDSKPWPTEIDSFLENSVSEMSKIGEGGPEPKNKDTSSSCAICWLNSRNKDKPEGDFTPIEIMRGGSMKILRETPTSAVVRFESGSVEPAHHHTFGHDLVVMKGKKKVWNLSKMEEYDLGVGDYLFTPAGDVHRVKYWEDTEFFIKWDGHWDVFMDEDLDAANAAIGKEI
;
A
#
# COMPACT_ATOMS: atom_id res chain seq x y z
N MET A 1 -27.53 -23.65 -20.26
CA MET A 1 -26.55 -22.94 -21.10
C MET A 1 -27.31 -21.85 -21.84
N LEU A 2 -27.48 -20.71 -21.15
CA LEU A 2 -28.16 -19.45 -21.51
C LEU A 2 -28.82 -18.89 -20.23
N GLU A 3 -27.99 -18.33 -19.35
CA GLU A 3 -28.37 -17.29 -18.39
C GLU A 3 -27.18 -16.33 -18.34
N GLY A 4 -27.42 -15.04 -18.57
CA GLY A 4 -26.35 -14.05 -18.61
C GLY A 4 -26.61 -12.75 -19.39
N ILE A 5 -27.84 -12.48 -19.84
CA ILE A 5 -28.22 -11.16 -20.37
C ILE A 5 -29.59 -10.80 -19.81
N LEU A 6 -29.62 -10.34 -18.56
CA LEU A 6 -30.74 -9.57 -18.02
C LEU A 6 -30.26 -8.75 -16.82
N CYS A 7 -29.74 -7.56 -17.08
CA CYS A 7 -29.67 -6.49 -16.09
C CYS A 7 -29.55 -5.14 -16.81
N ILE A 8 -30.56 -4.79 -17.60
CA ILE A 8 -30.80 -3.41 -18.02
C ILE A 8 -32.28 -3.12 -17.76
N PHE A 9 -32.52 -2.04 -17.01
CA PHE A 9 -33.80 -1.41 -16.65
C PHE A 9 -34.71 -2.11 -15.62
N HIS A 10 -34.68 -1.65 -14.36
CA HIS A 10 -35.84 -0.99 -13.75
C HIS A 10 -35.58 -0.44 -12.33
N LYS A 11 -36.27 0.69 -12.05
CA LYS A 11 -36.40 1.48 -10.81
C LYS A 11 -35.34 2.59 -10.65
N SER A 12 -35.69 3.86 -10.50
CA SER A 12 -37.00 4.50 -10.31
C SER A 12 -36.90 5.98 -10.66
N GLU A 13 -37.96 6.50 -11.27
CA GLU A 13 -38.26 7.92 -11.36
C GLU A 13 -38.34 8.52 -9.95
N GLU A 14 -37.41 9.42 -9.62
CA GLU A 14 -37.57 10.53 -8.67
C GLU A 14 -36.23 11.27 -8.62
N HIS A 15 -36.05 12.27 -9.48
CA HIS A 15 -35.16 13.46 -9.34
C HIS A 15 -35.03 14.21 -10.69
N TYR A 16 -36.17 14.46 -11.37
CA TYR A 16 -36.21 15.30 -12.58
C TYR A 16 -36.67 16.74 -12.31
N THR A 17 -36.44 17.26 -11.11
CA THR A 17 -36.84 18.63 -10.75
C THR A 17 -35.72 19.46 -10.12
N ILE A 18 -34.48 19.31 -10.61
CA ILE A 18 -33.45 20.36 -10.58
C ILE A 18 -32.58 20.07 -11.80
N LEU A 19 -32.71 20.86 -12.87
CA LEU A 19 -31.75 21.02 -14.01
C LEU A 19 -32.44 21.64 -15.25
N ARG A 20 -33.74 21.95 -15.19
CA ARG A 20 -34.45 22.67 -16.26
C ARG A 20 -34.21 24.20 -16.29
N ASN A 21 -33.38 24.74 -15.41
CA ASN A 21 -33.17 26.19 -15.25
C ASN A 21 -31.76 26.70 -15.58
N LEU A 22 -30.89 25.91 -16.22
CA LEU A 22 -29.52 26.37 -16.48
C LEU A 22 -29.09 26.43 -17.95
N TRP A 23 -29.76 25.79 -18.91
CA TRP A 23 -29.38 25.86 -20.31
C TRP A 23 -30.60 26.12 -21.19
N GLY A 24 -30.59 27.26 -21.89
CA GLY A 24 -31.64 27.71 -22.79
C GLY A 24 -31.75 26.86 -24.07
N ASP A 25 -32.83 27.12 -24.82
CA ASP A 25 -33.27 26.37 -26.00
C ASP A 25 -32.15 26.08 -27.02
N PHE A 26 -31.97 24.79 -27.35
CA PHE A 26 -31.06 24.34 -28.41
C PHE A 26 -31.86 24.07 -29.69
N ASP A 27 -31.53 24.81 -30.75
CA ASP A 27 -32.17 24.76 -32.08
C ASP A 27 -31.83 23.45 -32.82
N ARG A 28 -32.86 22.78 -33.35
CA ARG A 28 -32.78 21.49 -34.08
C ARG A 28 -32.49 21.64 -35.58
N SER A 29 -32.08 22.81 -36.05
CA SER A 29 -31.81 23.06 -37.48
C SER A 29 -30.46 22.56 -38.00
N SER A 30 -29.52 22.17 -37.11
CA SER A 30 -28.14 21.80 -37.50
C SER A 30 -27.92 20.33 -37.87
N ILE A 31 -28.90 19.45 -37.64
CA ILE A 31 -28.74 17.99 -37.84
C ILE A 31 -29.03 17.55 -39.30
N LYS A 32 -29.54 18.44 -40.16
CA LYS A 32 -29.84 18.09 -41.56
C LYS A 32 -28.72 18.37 -42.56
N LYS A 33 -27.54 18.82 -42.12
CA LYS A 33 -26.45 19.23 -43.03
C LYS A 33 -25.27 18.25 -43.10
N GLU A 34 -25.16 17.31 -42.17
CA GLU A 34 -24.08 16.29 -42.19
C GLU A 34 -24.49 14.97 -42.86
N GLU A 35 -25.78 14.73 -43.10
CA GLU A 35 -26.25 13.52 -43.80
C GLU A 35 -26.21 13.63 -45.34
N GLU A 36 -26.05 14.83 -45.91
CA GLU A 36 -25.92 15.00 -47.37
C GLU A 36 -24.48 14.85 -47.90
N ASP A 37 -23.45 15.15 -47.08
CA ASP A 37 -22.04 15.12 -47.50
C ASP A 37 -21.42 13.70 -47.52
N ILE A 38 -22.04 12.72 -46.85
CA ILE A 38 -21.59 11.32 -46.86
C ILE A 38 -22.05 10.58 -48.15
N SER A 39 -23.04 11.12 -48.87
CA SER A 39 -23.53 10.52 -50.13
C SER A 39 -22.70 10.88 -51.38
N ARG A 40 -21.70 11.76 -51.25
CA ARG A 40 -20.99 12.38 -52.39
C ARG A 40 -19.53 11.95 -52.59
N ALA A 41 -19.01 11.05 -51.77
CA ALA A 41 -17.63 10.54 -51.86
C ALA A 41 -17.53 9.08 -52.37
N GLY A 42 -18.62 8.53 -52.91
CA GLY A 42 -18.75 7.12 -53.29
C GLY A 42 -18.34 6.72 -54.71
N ASP A 43 -17.90 7.65 -55.58
CA ASP A 43 -17.58 7.34 -56.98
C ASP A 43 -16.19 7.88 -57.39
N ALA A 44 -15.14 7.11 -57.09
CA ALA A 44 -13.85 7.20 -57.77
C ALA A 44 -13.05 5.89 -57.59
N VAL A 45 -13.46 4.84 -58.30
CA VAL A 45 -12.69 3.60 -58.47
C VAL A 45 -11.83 3.74 -59.73
N THR A 46 -10.56 3.36 -59.67
CA THR A 46 -9.92 2.33 -60.52
C THR A 46 -8.43 2.59 -60.75
N GLY A 47 -7.59 1.63 -60.33
CA GLY A 47 -6.29 1.40 -60.96
C GLY A 47 -5.10 1.22 -60.02
N PHE A 48 -4.98 0.06 -59.37
CA PHE A 48 -3.67 -0.47 -59.00
C PHE A 48 -3.73 -2.01 -58.89
N LYS A 49 -2.97 -2.70 -59.74
CA LYS A 49 -2.75 -4.17 -59.67
C LYS A 49 -1.61 -4.45 -58.69
N PRO A 50 -1.69 -5.47 -57.81
CA PRO A 50 -0.54 -5.89 -57.03
C PRO A 50 0.27 -6.95 -57.77
N SER A 51 1.53 -6.65 -58.10
CA SER A 51 2.54 -7.67 -58.41
C SER A 51 3.36 -7.94 -57.15
N LEU A 52 3.13 -9.09 -56.51
CA LEU A 52 3.95 -9.59 -55.40
C LEU A 52 5.32 -10.04 -55.93
N LYS A 53 6.40 -9.39 -55.49
CA LYS A 53 7.76 -9.94 -55.53
C LYS A 53 8.28 -10.05 -54.10
N LEU A 54 8.51 -11.28 -53.68
CA LEU A 54 9.10 -11.66 -52.41
C LEU A 54 10.61 -11.34 -52.42
N HIS A 55 11.04 -10.33 -51.67
CA HIS A 55 12.45 -10.11 -51.37
C HIS A 55 12.77 -10.65 -49.97
N ARG A 56 13.60 -11.70 -49.90
CA ARG A 56 14.24 -12.18 -48.67
C ARG A 56 15.11 -11.05 -48.11
N LEU A 57 14.79 -10.56 -46.92
CA LEU A 57 15.71 -9.77 -46.11
C LEU A 57 16.60 -10.74 -45.34
N THR A 58 17.88 -10.72 -45.67
CA THR A 58 18.95 -11.40 -44.94
C THR A 58 19.17 -10.74 -43.58
N GLU A 59 19.21 -11.56 -42.54
CA GLU A 59 19.51 -11.18 -41.16
C GLU A 59 20.88 -10.49 -41.07
N ILE A 60 20.89 -9.27 -40.51
CA ILE A 60 22.09 -8.66 -39.95
C ILE A 60 21.92 -8.75 -38.44
N THR A 61 22.52 -9.78 -37.84
CA THR A 61 22.58 -9.95 -36.38
C THR A 61 23.56 -8.95 -35.79
N SER A 62 23.05 -7.96 -35.06
CA SER A 62 23.84 -7.15 -34.13
C SER A 62 23.70 -7.74 -32.72
N PRO A 63 24.80 -8.09 -32.02
CA PRO A 63 24.73 -8.66 -30.69
C PRO A 63 24.89 -7.55 -29.64
N MET A 64 23.81 -7.13 -28.99
CA MET A 64 23.79 -6.67 -27.58
C MET A 64 22.43 -6.08 -27.20
N ALA A 65 21.61 -6.87 -26.52
CA ALA A 65 20.80 -6.47 -25.37
C ALA A 65 20.28 -7.77 -24.74
N GLN A 66 20.84 -8.15 -23.60
CA GLN A 66 20.31 -9.28 -22.84
C GLN A 66 18.92 -8.89 -22.33
N ASN A 67 17.88 -9.45 -22.92
CA ASN A 67 16.50 -9.24 -22.51
C ASN A 67 16.21 -10.14 -21.30
N THR A 68 16.56 -9.67 -20.10
CA THR A 68 16.09 -10.28 -18.84
C THR A 68 14.67 -9.79 -18.57
N THR A 69 13.68 -10.34 -19.28
CA THR A 69 12.27 -10.01 -19.02
C THR A 69 11.90 -10.50 -17.62
N ARG A 70 11.89 -9.59 -16.64
CA ARG A 70 11.30 -9.81 -15.32
C ARG A 70 9.85 -10.27 -15.50
N ARG A 71 9.40 -11.22 -14.70
CA ARG A 71 7.99 -11.62 -14.71
C ARG A 71 7.15 -10.45 -14.19
N LEU A 72 6.14 -10.02 -14.94
CA LEU A 72 5.22 -8.99 -14.49
C LEU A 72 4.09 -9.61 -13.66
N LYS A 73 3.87 -9.07 -12.47
CA LYS A 73 2.72 -9.37 -11.61
C LYS A 73 1.90 -8.09 -11.41
N ILE A 74 0.59 -8.18 -11.60
CA ILE A 74 -0.35 -7.09 -11.31
C ILE A 74 -1.17 -7.44 -10.07
N VAL A 75 -1.20 -6.55 -9.08
CA VAL A 75 -2.16 -6.62 -7.99
C VAL A 75 -3.33 -5.72 -8.34
N ALA A 76 -4.54 -6.28 -8.41
CA ALA A 76 -5.75 -5.59 -8.83
C ALA A 76 -6.76 -5.48 -7.68
N GLY A 77 -7.51 -4.39 -7.63
CA GLY A 77 -8.61 -4.24 -6.67
C GLY A 77 -9.56 -3.10 -7.03
N ALA A 78 -10.74 -3.08 -6.43
CA ALA A 78 -11.68 -1.98 -6.62
C ALA A 78 -12.48 -1.62 -5.36
N ASP A 79 -13.06 -0.41 -5.37
CA ASP A 79 -14.23 -0.14 -4.55
C ASP A 79 -15.52 -0.58 -5.25
N SER A 80 -16.66 -0.39 -4.58
CA SER A 80 -17.98 -0.78 -5.10
C SER A 80 -18.36 -0.12 -6.43
N PHE A 81 -17.83 1.07 -6.74
CA PHE A 81 -18.07 1.76 -8.01
C PHE A 81 -17.12 1.32 -9.13
N GLY A 82 -15.98 0.73 -8.79
CA GLY A 82 -14.97 0.27 -9.75
C GLY A 82 -15.00 -1.21 -10.10
N GLY A 83 -15.80 -2.02 -9.40
CA GLY A 83 -15.77 -3.49 -9.48
C GLY A 83 -15.90 -4.06 -10.89
N CYS A 84 -16.95 -3.69 -11.62
CA CYS A 84 -17.19 -4.19 -12.98
C CYS A 84 -16.08 -3.81 -13.97
N LEU A 85 -15.52 -2.59 -13.83
CA LEU A 85 -14.43 -2.14 -14.68
C LEU A 85 -13.15 -2.92 -14.38
N LYS A 86 -12.83 -3.10 -13.08
CA LYS A 86 -11.69 -3.91 -12.64
C LYS A 86 -11.78 -5.34 -13.15
N ASP A 87 -12.95 -5.98 -13.09
CA ASP A 87 -13.13 -7.35 -13.58
C ASP A 87 -12.84 -7.47 -15.08
N SER A 88 -13.28 -6.48 -15.86
CA SER A 88 -13.00 -6.42 -17.31
C SER A 88 -11.49 -6.35 -17.57
N LEU A 89 -10.78 -5.50 -16.83
CA LEU A 89 -9.32 -5.35 -16.94
C LEU A 89 -8.54 -6.57 -16.45
N VAL A 90 -8.98 -7.19 -15.35
CA VAL A 90 -8.37 -8.43 -14.84
C VAL A 90 -8.51 -9.57 -15.86
N ASN A 91 -9.67 -9.69 -16.51
CA ASN A 91 -9.87 -10.67 -17.58
C ASN A 91 -8.96 -10.40 -18.77
N HIS A 92 -8.82 -9.14 -19.18
CA HIS A 92 -7.90 -8.73 -20.24
C HIS A 92 -6.44 -9.08 -19.90
N LEU A 93 -5.95 -8.72 -18.71
CA LEU A 93 -4.60 -9.06 -18.24
C LEU A 93 -4.34 -10.57 -18.24
N ARG A 94 -5.31 -11.36 -17.77
CA ARG A 94 -5.21 -12.82 -17.78
C ARG A 94 -5.17 -13.38 -19.20
N SER A 95 -5.88 -12.77 -20.16
CA SER A 95 -5.82 -13.16 -21.58
C SER A 95 -4.44 -12.92 -22.20
N LEU A 96 -3.69 -11.94 -21.68
CA LEU A 96 -2.29 -11.67 -22.03
C LEU A 96 -1.29 -12.56 -21.27
N ASN A 97 -1.78 -13.53 -20.48
CA ASN A 97 -0.97 -14.43 -19.66
C ASN A 97 -0.08 -13.70 -18.63
N ILE A 98 -0.55 -12.55 -18.13
CA ILE A 98 0.06 -11.80 -17.03
C ILE A 98 -0.43 -12.39 -15.69
N ASP A 99 0.46 -12.49 -14.70
CA ASP A 99 0.10 -12.93 -13.34
C ASP A 99 -0.71 -11.84 -12.64
N VAL A 100 -1.95 -12.14 -12.23
CA VAL A 100 -2.86 -11.18 -11.61
C VAL A 100 -3.35 -11.70 -10.27
N GLU A 101 -3.00 -10.96 -9.21
CA GLU A 101 -3.59 -11.12 -7.90
C GLU A 101 -4.78 -10.16 -7.74
N ASP A 102 -6.00 -10.70 -7.79
CA ASP A 102 -7.22 -9.91 -7.62
C ASP A 102 -7.65 -9.91 -6.15
N LEU A 103 -7.54 -8.75 -5.51
CA LEU A 103 -7.95 -8.51 -4.12
C LEU A 103 -9.49 -8.39 -3.98
N GLY A 104 -10.22 -8.39 -5.10
CA GLY A 104 -11.66 -8.27 -5.13
C GLY A 104 -12.13 -6.82 -4.99
N THR A 105 -13.35 -6.69 -4.45
CA THR A 105 -14.03 -5.42 -4.25
C THR A 105 -14.26 -5.17 -2.77
N SER A 106 -13.99 -3.95 -2.31
CA SER A 106 -14.21 -3.50 -0.95
C SER A 106 -15.20 -2.34 -0.92
N ASP A 107 -16.06 -2.27 0.10
CA ASP A 107 -16.94 -1.10 0.30
C ASP A 107 -16.16 0.14 0.76
N LYS A 108 -14.90 -0.03 1.18
CA LYS A 108 -14.02 1.04 1.67
C LYS A 108 -12.93 1.33 0.65
N TYR A 109 -13.09 2.41 -0.11
CA TYR A 109 -12.14 2.81 -1.16
C TYR A 109 -10.70 3.02 -0.63
N TYR A 110 -10.53 3.48 0.61
CA TYR A 110 -9.20 3.66 1.20
C TYR A 110 -8.49 2.32 1.48
N SER A 111 -9.23 1.28 1.90
CA SER A 111 -8.67 -0.03 2.22
C SER A 111 -8.08 -0.73 1.01
N VAL A 112 -8.71 -0.60 -0.17
CA VAL A 112 -8.16 -1.20 -1.40
C VAL A 112 -6.95 -0.43 -1.91
N GLY A 113 -6.97 0.91 -1.86
CA GLY A 113 -5.79 1.72 -2.19
C GLY A 113 -4.61 1.44 -1.27
N GLU A 114 -4.88 1.30 0.03
CA GLU A 114 -3.89 0.93 1.05
C GLU A 114 -3.24 -0.43 0.75
N GLU A 115 -4.04 -1.46 0.53
CA GLU A 115 -3.53 -2.81 0.29
C GLU A 115 -2.72 -2.88 -1.02
N ILE A 116 -3.20 -2.23 -2.09
CA ILE A 116 -2.45 -2.12 -3.35
C ILE A 116 -1.10 -1.44 -3.13
N GLY A 117 -1.09 -0.29 -2.45
CA GLY A 117 0.12 0.44 -2.14
C GLY A 117 1.11 -0.42 -1.35
N ARG A 118 0.62 -1.12 -0.31
CA ARG A 118 1.44 -2.03 0.52
C ARG A 118 2.07 -3.16 -0.28
N ARG A 119 1.32 -3.82 -1.19
CA ARG A 119 1.87 -4.93 -2.01
C ARG A 119 2.92 -4.45 -2.99
N VAL A 120 2.68 -3.30 -3.63
CA VAL A 120 3.61 -2.72 -4.60
C VAL A 120 4.88 -2.25 -3.88
N SER A 121 4.77 -1.56 -2.74
CA SER A 121 5.92 -1.03 -1.99
C SER A 121 6.81 -2.10 -1.36
N THR A 122 6.25 -3.27 -1.02
CA THR A 122 6.98 -4.35 -0.34
C THR A 122 7.60 -5.37 -1.29
N THR A 123 7.55 -5.13 -2.60
CA THR A 123 8.15 -6.03 -3.58
C THR A 123 9.68 -5.96 -3.52
N THR A 124 10.31 -7.09 -3.17
CA THR A 124 11.76 -7.22 -3.00
C THR A 124 12.42 -8.16 -4.01
N SER A 125 11.63 -8.85 -4.83
CA SER A 125 12.15 -9.84 -5.79
C SER A 125 12.83 -9.17 -6.98
N SER A 126 14.06 -9.57 -7.29
CA SER A 126 14.79 -9.10 -8.49
C SER A 126 14.18 -9.59 -9.80
N ASP A 127 13.45 -10.70 -9.75
CA ASP A 127 12.99 -11.46 -10.93
C ASP A 127 11.53 -11.18 -11.25
N THR A 128 10.80 -10.49 -10.36
CA THR A 128 9.38 -10.16 -10.51
C THR A 128 9.17 -8.67 -10.33
N GLU A 129 8.60 -8.04 -11.35
CA GLU A 129 8.12 -6.67 -11.26
C GLU A 129 6.65 -6.69 -10.81
N THR A 130 6.36 -6.11 -9.65
CA THR A 130 4.98 -5.96 -9.18
C THR A 130 4.47 -4.56 -9.49
N ARG A 131 3.32 -4.46 -10.14
CA ARG A 131 2.60 -3.20 -10.33
C ARG A 131 1.15 -3.31 -9.83
N GLY A 132 0.49 -2.17 -9.65
CA GLY A 132 -0.90 -2.12 -9.18
C GLY A 132 -1.89 -1.68 -10.26
N LEU A 133 -3.11 -2.19 -10.17
CA LEU A 133 -4.29 -1.72 -10.88
C LEU A 133 -5.40 -1.48 -9.86
N VAL A 134 -5.99 -0.29 -9.83
CA VAL A 134 -7.07 0.01 -8.90
C VAL A 134 -8.20 0.79 -9.55
N ALA A 135 -9.45 0.42 -9.27
CA ALA A 135 -10.62 1.12 -9.81
C ALA A 135 -11.50 1.67 -8.68
N CYS A 136 -11.99 2.89 -8.85
CA CYS A 136 -13.10 3.40 -8.05
C CYS A 136 -13.99 4.32 -8.88
N GLY A 137 -14.97 5.00 -8.27
CA GLY A 137 -15.84 5.93 -8.99
C GLY A 137 -15.07 6.91 -9.88
N THR A 138 -14.12 7.67 -9.30
CA THR A 138 -13.31 8.68 -10.04
C THR A 138 -11.86 8.26 -10.32
N GLY A 139 -11.39 7.15 -9.75
CA GLY A 139 -9.96 6.77 -9.72
C GLY A 139 -9.09 7.56 -8.72
N VAL A 140 -9.49 8.80 -8.39
CA VAL A 140 -8.68 9.73 -7.57
C VAL A 140 -8.50 9.24 -6.14
N GLY A 141 -9.59 8.86 -5.45
CA GLY A 141 -9.55 8.51 -4.03
C GLY A 141 -8.60 7.34 -3.75
N VAL A 142 -8.74 6.24 -4.48
CA VAL A 142 -7.86 5.06 -4.35
C VAL A 142 -6.40 5.38 -4.68
N SER A 143 -6.13 6.25 -5.66
CA SER A 143 -4.77 6.66 -5.99
C SER A 143 -4.09 7.44 -4.85
N ILE A 144 -4.83 8.30 -4.15
CA ILE A 144 -4.33 9.05 -2.99
C ILE A 144 -3.87 8.09 -1.88
N PHE A 145 -4.64 7.04 -1.60
CA PHE A 145 -4.29 6.08 -0.54
C PHE A 145 -3.15 5.15 -0.95
N ALA A 146 -3.09 4.71 -2.21
CA ALA A 146 -1.95 3.94 -2.72
C ALA A 146 -0.63 4.71 -2.62
N ASN A 147 -0.64 6.00 -2.96
CA ASN A 147 0.53 6.90 -2.88
C ASN A 147 1.05 7.17 -1.45
N LYS A 148 0.36 6.70 -0.38
CA LYS A 148 0.88 6.83 0.99
C LYS A 148 2.03 5.87 1.30
N PHE A 149 2.28 4.90 0.41
CA PHE A 149 3.31 3.89 0.60
C PHE A 149 4.61 4.29 -0.13
N PRO A 150 5.78 4.17 0.52
CA PRO A 150 7.05 4.52 -0.09
C PRO A 150 7.30 3.78 -1.41
N GLY A 151 7.77 4.50 -2.42
CA GLY A 151 8.05 3.94 -3.75
C GLY A 151 6.80 3.62 -4.58
N VAL A 152 5.60 4.00 -4.14
CA VAL A 152 4.37 3.88 -4.94
C VAL A 152 4.09 5.20 -5.65
N TYR A 153 3.90 5.11 -6.95
CA TYR A 153 3.55 6.20 -7.85
C TYR A 153 2.26 5.83 -8.59
N ALA A 154 1.13 6.07 -7.93
CA ALA A 154 -0.20 5.85 -8.47
C ALA A 154 -0.70 7.06 -9.24
N ALA A 155 -1.15 6.84 -10.48
CA ALA A 155 -1.72 7.88 -11.33
C ALA A 155 -3.14 7.50 -11.76
N THR A 156 -4.06 8.46 -11.68
CA THR A 156 -5.40 8.30 -12.26
C THR A 156 -5.35 8.67 -13.74
N CYS A 157 -5.73 7.75 -14.62
CA CYS A 157 -5.74 7.97 -16.05
C CYS A 157 -7.17 7.82 -16.59
N LEU A 158 -7.63 8.84 -17.34
CA LEU A 158 -8.94 8.84 -18.00
C LEU A 158 -8.83 8.64 -19.51
N THR A 159 -7.63 8.80 -20.05
CA THR A 159 -7.33 8.64 -21.47
C THR A 159 -6.00 7.88 -21.68
N PRO A 160 -5.78 7.27 -22.86
CA PRO A 160 -4.49 6.69 -23.21
C PRO A 160 -3.34 7.70 -23.11
N GLY A 161 -3.60 8.97 -23.45
CA GLY A 161 -2.62 10.05 -23.31
C GLY A 161 -2.15 10.26 -21.86
N ASP A 162 -3.06 10.18 -20.88
CA ASP A 162 -2.71 10.22 -19.47
C ASP A 162 -1.85 9.02 -19.07
N ALA A 163 -2.16 7.83 -19.59
CA ALA A 163 -1.38 6.62 -19.36
C ALA A 163 0.06 6.78 -19.89
N VAL A 164 0.24 7.26 -21.12
CA VAL A 164 1.58 7.51 -21.69
C VAL A 164 2.35 8.52 -20.83
N ASN A 165 1.73 9.65 -20.51
CA ASN A 165 2.35 10.71 -19.72
C ASN A 165 2.76 10.19 -18.33
N SER A 166 1.88 9.46 -17.64
CA SER A 166 2.17 8.94 -16.30
C SER A 166 3.34 7.95 -16.28
N ARG A 167 3.46 7.09 -17.29
CA ARG A 167 4.57 6.15 -17.42
C ARG A 167 5.86 6.84 -17.84
N SER A 168 5.81 7.73 -18.82
CA SER A 168 6.98 8.42 -19.35
C SER A 168 7.61 9.38 -18.33
N ILE A 169 6.78 10.15 -17.63
CA ILE A 169 7.23 11.24 -16.75
C ILE A 169 7.41 10.75 -15.32
N ASN A 170 6.47 9.96 -14.80
CA ASN A 170 6.44 9.59 -13.37
C ASN A 170 6.88 8.15 -13.11
N ASN A 171 7.11 7.36 -14.16
CA ASN A 171 7.32 5.91 -14.06
C ASN A 171 6.23 5.22 -13.21
N SER A 172 4.98 5.66 -13.34
CA SER A 172 3.86 5.28 -12.45
C SER A 172 3.70 3.76 -12.33
N ASN A 173 3.85 3.18 -11.14
CA ASN A 173 3.78 1.73 -10.92
C ASN A 173 2.41 1.26 -10.40
N VAL A 174 1.44 2.17 -10.27
CA VAL A 174 0.03 1.86 -10.02
C VAL A 174 -0.85 2.66 -10.99
N LEU A 175 -1.70 1.96 -11.73
CA LEU A 175 -2.72 2.57 -12.58
C LEU A 175 -4.04 2.66 -11.82
N ALA A 176 -4.60 3.86 -11.72
CA ALA A 176 -5.95 4.07 -11.21
C ALA A 176 -6.91 4.47 -12.34
N VAL A 177 -8.09 3.84 -12.39
CA VAL A 177 -9.12 4.10 -13.41
C VAL A 177 -10.46 4.47 -12.79
N SER A 178 -11.29 5.20 -13.55
CA SER A 178 -12.60 5.68 -13.12
C SER A 178 -13.72 4.79 -13.67
N GLY A 179 -14.44 4.12 -12.76
CA GLY A 179 -15.63 3.33 -13.09
C GLY A 179 -16.85 4.17 -13.51
N MET A 180 -16.88 5.47 -13.19
CA MET A 180 -17.97 6.36 -13.58
C MET A 180 -17.73 7.05 -14.93
N SER A 181 -16.46 7.25 -15.33
CA SER A 181 -16.10 8.06 -16.49
C SER A 181 -15.44 7.28 -17.62
N THR A 182 -15.10 6.00 -17.41
CA THR A 182 -14.35 5.19 -18.38
C THR A 182 -15.14 3.94 -18.75
N SER A 183 -15.34 3.68 -20.04
CA SER A 183 -15.92 2.41 -20.51
C SER A 183 -14.90 1.27 -20.41
N PRO A 184 -15.33 0.00 -20.37
CA PRO A 184 -14.41 -1.15 -20.39
C PRO A 184 -13.43 -1.14 -21.55
N GLU A 185 -13.88 -0.77 -22.76
CA GLU A 185 -13.05 -0.73 -23.97
C GLU A 185 -11.96 0.34 -23.86
N SER A 186 -12.34 1.55 -23.44
CA SER A 186 -11.37 2.63 -23.21
C SER A 186 -10.43 2.31 -22.05
N ALA A 187 -10.91 1.64 -21.00
CA ALA A 187 -10.05 1.23 -19.89
C ALA A 187 -9.01 0.19 -20.31
N VAL A 188 -9.38 -0.74 -21.21
CA VAL A 188 -8.43 -1.69 -21.82
C VAL A 188 -7.37 -0.94 -22.63
N GLU A 189 -7.77 0.03 -23.45
CA GLU A 189 -6.83 0.85 -24.22
C GLU A 189 -5.86 1.63 -23.31
N ILE A 190 -6.38 2.22 -22.22
CA ILE A 190 -5.57 2.90 -21.19
C ILE A 190 -4.58 1.94 -20.54
N LEU A 191 -5.04 0.75 -20.14
CA LEU A 191 -4.22 -0.26 -19.50
C LEU A 191 -3.11 -0.76 -20.42
N ASP A 192 -3.44 -1.10 -21.67
CA ASP A 192 -2.45 -1.57 -22.66
C ASP A 192 -1.42 -0.48 -22.95
N THR A 193 -1.88 0.76 -23.08
CA THR A 193 -0.98 1.90 -23.26
C THR A 193 -0.04 2.05 -22.07
N TRP A 194 -0.56 1.94 -20.85
CA TRP A 194 0.23 2.05 -19.62
C TRP A 194 1.23 0.90 -19.45
N LEU A 195 0.84 -0.34 -19.79
CA LEU A 195 1.72 -1.50 -19.72
C LEU A 195 2.90 -1.39 -20.70
N ASN A 196 2.61 -0.91 -21.91
CA ASN A 196 3.56 -0.89 -23.02
C ASN A 196 4.41 0.39 -23.10
N THR A 197 4.12 1.42 -22.30
CA THR A 197 4.88 2.68 -22.32
C THR A 197 6.13 2.59 -21.43
N PRO A 198 7.35 2.70 -22.00
CA PRO A 198 8.59 2.76 -21.23
C PRO A 198 8.77 4.11 -20.52
N PHE A 199 9.53 4.10 -19.43
CA PHE A 199 9.94 5.35 -18.76
C PHE A 199 10.79 6.23 -19.69
N LYS A 200 10.62 7.55 -19.61
CA LYS A 200 11.27 8.57 -20.47
C LYS A 200 11.02 8.41 -21.97
N SER A 201 10.00 7.65 -22.37
CA SER A 201 9.61 7.56 -23.78
C SER A 201 8.94 8.87 -24.27
N PRO A 202 8.98 9.18 -25.59
CA PRO A 202 8.20 10.28 -26.14
C PRO A 202 6.72 10.18 -25.75
N CYS A 203 6.11 11.28 -25.33
CA CYS A 203 4.75 11.31 -24.80
C CYS A 203 3.99 12.56 -25.26
N PRO A 204 2.67 12.63 -25.10
CA PRO A 204 1.90 13.84 -25.42
C PRO A 204 2.47 15.12 -24.79
N ALA A 205 2.98 15.06 -23.55
CA ALA A 205 3.57 16.23 -22.89
C ALA A 205 4.92 16.68 -23.49
N SER A 206 5.57 15.84 -24.30
CA SER A 206 6.79 16.18 -25.05
C SER A 206 6.53 16.45 -26.53
N ASP A 207 5.27 16.72 -26.92
CA ASP A 207 4.81 16.77 -28.31
C ASP A 207 5.19 15.49 -29.09
N SER A 208 5.22 14.34 -28.40
CA SER A 208 5.66 13.05 -28.93
C SER A 208 7.10 13.05 -29.47
N LYS A 209 7.97 13.93 -28.96
CA LYS A 209 9.41 13.97 -29.27
C LYS A 209 10.24 13.38 -28.12
N PRO A 210 11.47 12.91 -28.38
CA PRO A 210 12.42 12.55 -27.34
C PRO A 210 12.64 13.72 -26.37
N TRP A 211 12.86 13.40 -25.10
CA TRP A 211 13.17 14.43 -24.10
C TRP A 211 14.52 15.10 -24.43
N PRO A 212 14.60 16.44 -24.31
CA PRO A 212 15.89 17.13 -24.28
C PRO A 212 16.80 16.53 -23.21
N THR A 213 18.11 16.55 -23.43
CA THR A 213 19.11 15.93 -22.54
C THR A 213 18.96 16.37 -21.08
N GLU A 214 18.62 17.65 -20.85
CA GLU A 214 18.42 18.21 -19.52
C GLU A 214 17.20 17.58 -18.83
N ILE A 215 16.09 17.38 -19.55
CA ILE A 215 14.88 16.76 -19.02
C ILE A 215 15.07 15.25 -18.84
N ASP A 216 15.73 14.56 -19.78
CA ASP A 216 16.03 13.14 -19.63
C ASP A 216 16.87 12.87 -18.38
N SER A 217 17.89 13.71 -18.14
CA SER A 217 18.72 13.66 -16.94
C SER A 217 17.92 13.97 -15.67
N PHE A 218 17.01 14.95 -15.72
CA PHE A 218 16.09 15.24 -14.62
C PHE A 218 15.20 14.03 -14.31
N LEU A 219 14.59 13.41 -15.32
CA LEU A 219 13.70 12.26 -15.14
C LEU A 219 14.46 11.07 -14.54
N GLU A 220 15.67 10.77 -15.03
CA GLU A 220 16.52 9.71 -14.50
C GLU A 220 16.78 9.89 -12.99
N ASN A 221 17.14 11.10 -12.58
CA ASN A 221 17.40 11.41 -11.17
C ASN A 221 16.13 11.46 -10.33
N SER A 222 15.00 11.86 -10.92
CA SER A 222 13.74 12.08 -10.21
C SER A 222 13.23 10.83 -9.52
N VAL A 223 13.41 9.63 -10.08
CA VAL A 223 12.95 8.37 -9.45
C VAL A 223 13.63 8.16 -8.08
N SER A 224 14.94 8.41 -7.99
CA SER A 224 15.66 8.32 -6.72
C SER A 224 15.27 9.44 -5.76
N GLU A 225 15.10 10.67 -6.25
CA GLU A 225 14.73 11.81 -5.42
C GLU A 225 13.31 11.69 -4.87
N MET A 226 12.34 11.32 -5.72
CA MET A 226 10.94 11.10 -5.34
C MET A 226 10.81 10.04 -4.25
N SER A 227 11.62 8.97 -4.30
CA SER A 227 11.58 7.92 -3.28
C SER A 227 11.98 8.40 -1.88
N LYS A 228 12.76 9.48 -1.79
CA LYS A 228 13.22 10.09 -0.53
C LYS A 228 12.23 11.12 0.02
N ILE A 229 11.21 11.52 -0.76
CA ILE A 229 10.20 12.47 -0.32
C ILE A 229 9.42 11.85 0.84
N GLY A 230 9.35 12.56 1.97
CA GLY A 230 8.74 12.06 3.19
C GLY A 230 9.69 11.28 4.11
N GLU A 231 10.90 10.92 3.65
CA GLU A 231 11.96 10.37 4.52
C GLU A 231 12.64 11.48 5.36
N GLY A 232 12.48 12.75 4.94
CA GLY A 232 13.18 13.94 5.46
C GLY A 232 12.61 14.61 6.71
N GLY A 233 12.42 13.86 7.80
CA GLY A 233 12.84 14.42 9.09
C GLY A 233 14.37 14.63 9.07
N PRO A 234 14.98 15.53 9.85
CA PRO A 234 16.40 15.85 9.71
C PRO A 234 17.28 14.58 9.73
N GLU A 235 17.96 14.30 8.62
CA GLU A 235 18.91 13.19 8.51
C GLU A 235 20.15 13.46 9.39
N PRO A 236 20.55 12.53 10.28
CA PRO A 236 21.85 12.62 10.93
C PRO A 236 22.94 12.33 9.89
N LYS A 237 23.88 13.26 9.77
CA LYS A 237 25.13 13.11 9.00
C LYS A 237 25.97 11.98 9.61
N ASN A 238 25.79 10.75 9.14
CA ASN A 238 26.81 9.69 9.01
C ASN A 238 26.12 8.38 8.62
N LYS A 239 26.17 8.02 7.34
CA LYS A 239 25.90 6.64 6.90
C LYS A 239 27.13 5.80 7.19
N ASP A 240 27.20 5.24 8.40
CA ASP A 240 28.11 4.14 8.66
C ASP A 240 27.40 2.83 8.29
N THR A 241 27.91 2.19 7.24
CA THR A 241 27.37 0.96 6.66
C THR A 241 27.74 -0.23 7.55
N SER A 242 27.03 -0.42 8.65
CA SER A 242 27.16 -1.61 9.48
C SER A 242 25.95 -1.81 10.40
N SER A 243 24.90 -2.43 9.86
CA SER A 243 24.19 -3.56 10.49
C SER A 243 22.80 -3.73 9.86
N SER A 244 22.53 -4.92 9.31
CA SER A 244 21.20 -5.36 8.89
C SER A 244 20.27 -5.67 10.07
N CYS A 245 20.71 -5.39 11.30
CA CYS A 245 19.95 -5.62 12.51
C CYS A 245 19.30 -4.31 12.95
N ALA A 246 17.97 -4.27 12.99
CA ALA A 246 17.20 -3.10 13.44
C ALA A 246 17.61 -2.63 14.84
N ILE A 247 18.00 -3.55 15.73
CA ILE A 247 18.52 -3.23 17.07
C ILE A 247 19.92 -2.60 17.02
N CYS A 248 20.80 -3.08 16.14
CA CYS A 248 22.14 -2.51 15.98
C CYS A 248 22.10 -1.13 15.30
N TRP A 249 21.17 -0.93 14.35
CA TRP A 249 20.92 0.37 13.74
C TRP A 249 20.43 1.40 14.77
N LEU A 250 19.49 1.00 15.64
CA LEU A 250 19.03 1.83 16.78
C LEU A 250 20.17 2.13 17.78
N ASN A 251 21.05 1.17 18.05
CA ASN A 251 22.20 1.37 18.93
C ASN A 251 23.26 2.30 18.30
N SER A 252 23.43 2.26 16.97
CA SER A 252 24.45 3.05 16.25
C SER A 252 24.13 4.55 16.20
N ARG A 253 22.85 4.95 16.06
CA ARG A 253 22.43 6.36 16.07
C ARG A 253 22.51 7.04 17.44
N ASN A 254 22.71 6.29 18.51
CA ASN A 254 22.81 6.81 19.87
C ASN A 254 24.26 7.04 20.34
N LYS A 255 25.27 6.76 19.50
CA LYS A 255 26.68 6.95 19.88
C LYS A 255 27.12 8.42 19.87
N ASP A 256 26.52 9.26 19.04
CA ASP A 256 26.95 10.65 18.81
C ASP A 256 26.11 11.70 19.58
N LYS A 257 25.14 11.26 20.38
CA LYS A 257 24.44 12.13 21.35
C LYS A 257 25.12 12.00 22.72
N PRO A 258 25.43 13.11 23.43
CA PRO A 258 25.77 13.01 24.85
C PRO A 258 24.52 12.47 25.55
N GLU A 259 24.56 11.19 25.94
CA GLU A 259 23.40 10.42 26.42
C GLU A 259 22.17 10.54 25.51
N GLY A 260 22.11 9.67 24.49
CA GLY A 260 20.92 9.52 23.63
C GLY A 260 19.65 9.25 24.44
N ASP A 261 18.86 10.31 24.59
CA ASP A 261 17.55 10.46 25.23
C ASP A 261 16.58 9.27 25.05
N PHE A 262 16.78 8.23 25.86
CA PHE A 262 15.84 7.17 26.20
C PHE A 262 16.10 6.74 27.64
N THR A 263 16.00 7.72 28.54
CA THR A 263 16.10 7.51 29.99
C THR A 263 14.99 6.54 30.41
N PRO A 264 15.30 5.42 31.09
CA PRO A 264 14.28 4.57 31.67
C PRO A 264 13.32 5.40 32.51
N ILE A 265 12.03 5.26 32.25
CA ILE A 265 10.99 5.92 33.03
C ILE A 265 10.61 4.96 34.14
N GLU A 266 10.66 5.40 35.39
CA GLU A 266 10.10 4.63 36.50
C GLU A 266 8.59 4.48 36.30
N ILE A 267 8.12 3.25 36.21
CA ILE A 267 6.69 2.94 36.06
C ILE A 267 6.04 2.67 37.42
N MET A 268 6.81 2.09 38.35
CA MET A 268 6.42 1.84 39.73
C MET A 268 7.65 1.46 40.56
N ARG A 269 7.47 1.24 41.87
CA ARG A 269 8.58 0.86 42.75
C ARG A 269 9.28 -0.41 42.27
N GLY A 270 10.58 -0.29 41.95
CA GLY A 270 11.40 -1.39 41.44
C GLY A 270 11.18 -1.70 39.96
N GLY A 271 10.27 -0.99 39.27
CA GLY A 271 9.94 -1.18 37.86
C GLY A 271 10.31 0.03 37.00
N SER A 272 11.00 -0.20 35.90
CA SER A 272 11.30 0.83 34.89
C SER A 272 11.02 0.35 33.49
N MET A 273 10.68 1.28 32.59
CA MET A 273 10.36 0.99 31.20
C MET A 273 11.15 1.89 30.26
N LYS A 274 11.62 1.29 29.17
CA LYS A 274 12.26 1.98 28.04
C LYS A 274 11.44 1.77 26.79
N ILE A 275 10.74 2.81 26.34
CA ILE A 275 9.95 2.80 25.11
C ILE A 275 10.90 2.70 23.90
N LEU A 276 10.66 1.71 23.04
CA LEU A 276 11.42 1.46 21.81
C LEU A 276 10.73 2.04 20.57
N ARG A 277 9.39 2.01 20.56
CA ARG A 277 8.54 2.47 19.45
C ARG A 277 7.15 2.79 19.99
N GLU A 278 6.48 3.78 19.41
CA GLU A 278 5.14 4.23 19.83
C GLU A 278 3.97 3.64 19.03
N THR A 279 4.18 3.04 17.85
CA THR A 279 3.07 2.46 17.06
C THR A 279 3.51 1.35 16.10
N PRO A 280 3.17 0.07 16.32
CA PRO A 280 2.60 -0.45 17.57
C PRO A 280 3.58 -0.20 18.72
N THR A 281 3.04 0.02 19.92
CA THR A 281 3.87 0.41 21.05
C THR A 281 4.68 -0.79 21.53
N SER A 282 5.97 -0.58 21.78
CA SER A 282 6.84 -1.61 22.32
C SER A 282 7.86 -1.02 23.26
N ALA A 283 8.21 -1.80 24.28
CA ALA A 283 9.14 -1.38 25.30
C ALA A 283 9.96 -2.56 25.84
N VAL A 284 11.10 -2.23 26.42
CA VAL A 284 11.82 -3.12 27.34
C VAL A 284 11.48 -2.69 28.75
N VAL A 285 10.96 -3.61 29.54
CA VAL A 285 10.58 -3.39 30.94
C VAL A 285 11.55 -4.16 31.82
N ARG A 286 11.94 -3.53 32.93
CA ARG A 286 12.85 -4.09 33.93
C ARG A 286 12.22 -4.00 35.30
N PHE A 287 12.28 -5.09 36.04
CA PHE A 287 11.94 -5.12 37.46
C PHE A 287 13.10 -5.66 38.28
N GLU A 288 13.37 -5.02 39.41
CA GLU A 288 14.32 -5.49 40.41
C GLU A 288 13.79 -6.76 41.10
N SER A 289 14.69 -7.64 41.51
CA SER A 289 14.36 -8.82 42.31
C SER A 289 13.53 -8.44 43.55
N GLY A 290 12.46 -9.19 43.79
CA GLY A 290 11.53 -8.95 44.89
C GLY A 290 10.38 -8.01 44.54
N SER A 291 10.39 -7.34 43.38
CA SER A 291 9.30 -6.45 42.96
C SER A 291 7.98 -7.19 42.76
N VAL A 292 6.86 -6.47 42.91
CA VAL A 292 5.49 -6.96 42.71
C VAL A 292 4.72 -5.96 41.86
N GLU A 293 4.02 -6.47 40.86
CA GLU A 293 2.93 -5.75 40.22
C GLU A 293 1.62 -6.18 40.90
N PRO A 294 0.88 -5.27 41.55
CA PRO A 294 -0.45 -5.55 42.09
C PRO A 294 -1.41 -6.03 41.00
N ALA A 295 -2.56 -6.58 41.39
CA ALA A 295 -3.58 -6.93 40.42
C ALA A 295 -3.93 -5.69 39.55
N HIS A 296 -3.84 -5.85 38.24
CA HIS A 296 -4.13 -4.79 37.28
C HIS A 296 -4.59 -5.37 35.94
N HIS A 297 -5.14 -4.51 35.09
CA HIS A 297 -5.50 -4.83 33.72
C HIS A 297 -5.14 -3.69 32.75
N HIS A 298 -5.20 -4.01 31.45
CA HIS A 298 -4.95 -3.10 30.34
C HIS A 298 -6.14 -3.08 29.38
N THR A 299 -6.38 -1.96 28.67
CA THR A 299 -7.41 -1.87 27.62
C THR A 299 -7.02 -2.69 26.39
N PHE A 300 -5.72 -2.81 26.12
CA PHE A 300 -5.20 -3.56 24.99
C PHE A 300 -4.53 -4.86 25.44
N GLY A 301 -4.69 -5.92 24.65
CA GLY A 301 -3.93 -7.14 24.85
C GLY A 301 -2.46 -6.90 24.53
N HIS A 302 -1.58 -7.61 25.22
CA HIS A 302 -0.14 -7.44 25.04
C HIS A 302 0.60 -8.76 24.91
N ASP A 303 1.62 -8.72 24.05
CA ASP A 303 2.62 -9.76 23.85
C ASP A 303 3.80 -9.51 24.80
N LEU A 304 4.26 -10.53 25.51
CA LEU A 304 5.45 -10.47 26.35
C LEU A 304 6.42 -11.60 26.03
N VAL A 305 7.72 -11.29 25.99
CA VAL A 305 8.82 -12.27 25.94
C VAL A 305 9.85 -11.94 27.01
N VAL A 306 10.19 -12.91 27.87
CA VAL A 306 11.22 -12.72 28.89
C VAL A 306 12.61 -12.79 28.27
N MET A 307 13.42 -11.76 28.49
CA MET A 307 14.79 -11.63 27.98
C MET A 307 15.85 -11.99 29.03
N LYS A 308 15.56 -11.74 30.32
CA LYS A 308 16.43 -12.05 31.46
C LYS A 308 15.56 -12.30 32.70
N GLY A 309 16.03 -13.18 33.60
CA GLY A 309 15.42 -13.40 34.91
C GLY A 309 14.21 -14.32 34.87
N LYS A 310 13.40 -14.27 35.93
CA LYS A 310 12.22 -15.10 36.12
C LYS A 310 11.09 -14.30 36.77
N LYS A 311 9.88 -14.41 36.20
CA LYS A 311 8.64 -13.86 36.76
C LYS A 311 7.57 -14.94 36.89
N LYS A 312 6.66 -14.76 37.86
CA LYS A 312 5.43 -15.54 37.95
C LYS A 312 4.25 -14.61 37.73
N VAL A 313 3.33 -15.00 36.86
CA VAL A 313 2.11 -14.26 36.51
C VAL A 313 0.91 -15.07 36.97
N TRP A 314 0.03 -14.47 37.77
CA TRP A 314 -1.28 -15.03 38.11
C TRP A 314 -2.34 -14.28 37.31
N ASN A 315 -3.01 -14.98 36.39
CA ASN A 315 -4.19 -14.46 35.72
C ASN A 315 -5.40 -14.73 36.62
N LEU A 316 -5.84 -13.70 37.34
CA LEU A 316 -6.92 -13.79 38.32
C LEU A 316 -8.28 -13.93 37.65
N SER A 317 -8.45 -13.38 36.45
CA SER A 317 -9.67 -13.57 35.65
C SER A 317 -9.91 -15.03 35.27
N LYS A 318 -8.85 -15.78 35.00
CA LYS A 318 -8.91 -17.18 34.56
C LYS A 318 -8.56 -18.20 35.64
N MET A 319 -8.05 -17.76 36.79
CA MET A 319 -7.51 -18.61 37.84
C MET A 319 -6.37 -19.52 37.34
N GLU A 320 -5.49 -18.95 36.51
CA GLU A 320 -4.32 -19.64 35.94
C GLU A 320 -3.04 -18.98 36.41
N GLU A 321 -1.96 -19.75 36.48
CA GLU A 321 -0.63 -19.24 36.83
C GLU A 321 0.44 -19.69 35.84
N TYR A 322 1.40 -18.81 35.61
CA TYR A 322 2.45 -18.96 34.62
C TYR A 322 3.80 -18.63 35.24
N ASP A 323 4.68 -19.63 35.36
CA ASP A 323 6.09 -19.45 35.68
C ASP A 323 6.87 -19.20 34.38
N LEU A 324 7.37 -17.97 34.18
CA LEU A 324 8.04 -17.56 32.95
C LEU A 324 9.54 -17.32 33.21
N GLY A 325 10.38 -18.00 32.42
CA GLY A 325 11.83 -17.80 32.34
C GLY A 325 12.27 -17.29 30.98
N VAL A 326 13.59 -17.16 30.78
CA VAL A 326 14.18 -16.60 29.56
C VAL A 326 13.72 -17.35 28.29
N GLY A 327 13.18 -16.61 27.34
CA GLY A 327 12.65 -17.13 26.08
C GLY A 327 11.16 -17.48 26.11
N ASP A 328 10.54 -17.55 27.29
CA ASP A 328 9.10 -17.81 27.41
C ASP A 328 8.28 -16.61 26.94
N TYR A 329 7.17 -16.93 26.29
CA TYR A 329 6.20 -15.98 25.75
C TYR A 329 4.86 -16.11 26.47
N LEU A 330 4.22 -14.97 26.76
CA LEU A 330 2.86 -14.92 27.27
C LEU A 330 2.08 -13.84 26.54
N PHE A 331 0.87 -14.19 26.07
CA PHE A 331 -0.13 -13.24 25.63
C PHE A 331 -1.15 -13.02 26.74
N THR A 332 -1.35 -11.75 27.13
CA THR A 332 -2.43 -11.38 28.05
C THR A 332 -3.51 -10.64 27.27
N PRO A 333 -4.74 -11.18 27.18
CA PRO A 333 -5.85 -10.50 26.54
C PRO A 333 -6.24 -9.19 27.23
N ALA A 334 -6.84 -8.27 26.48
CA ALA A 334 -7.43 -7.05 27.01
C ALA A 334 -8.44 -7.36 28.13
N GLY A 335 -8.36 -6.61 29.23
CA GLY A 335 -9.26 -6.73 30.38
C GLY A 335 -9.01 -7.93 31.30
N ASP A 336 -8.06 -8.82 31.00
CA ASP A 336 -7.66 -9.86 31.96
C ASP A 336 -6.89 -9.23 33.12
N VAL A 337 -7.38 -9.45 34.35
CA VAL A 337 -6.75 -8.98 35.58
C VAL A 337 -5.64 -9.95 35.95
N HIS A 338 -4.44 -9.42 36.17
CA HIS A 338 -3.30 -10.24 36.53
C HIS A 338 -2.40 -9.57 37.57
N ARG A 339 -1.70 -10.41 38.33
CA ARG A 339 -0.70 -10.04 39.34
C ARG A 339 0.64 -10.65 38.97
N VAL A 340 1.74 -9.99 39.28
CA VAL A 340 3.08 -10.49 38.91
C VAL A 340 4.07 -10.39 40.07
N LYS A 341 4.90 -11.43 40.24
CA LYS A 341 6.05 -11.44 41.14
C LYS A 341 7.35 -11.63 40.36
N TYR A 342 8.36 -10.85 40.72
CA TYR A 342 9.72 -10.94 40.19
C TYR A 342 10.65 -11.55 41.24
N TRP A 343 11.20 -12.73 40.96
CA TRP A 343 12.10 -13.43 41.89
C TRP A 343 13.56 -13.03 41.68
N GLU A 344 13.88 -12.61 40.46
CA GLU A 344 15.20 -12.16 40.03
C GLU A 344 15.05 -10.82 39.31
N ASP A 345 16.17 -10.12 39.10
CA ASP A 345 16.19 -8.98 38.19
C ASP A 345 15.74 -9.44 36.81
N THR A 346 14.57 -9.00 36.41
CA THR A 346 13.87 -9.51 35.24
C THR A 346 13.76 -8.42 34.20
N GLU A 347 14.13 -8.75 32.97
CA GLU A 347 13.97 -7.90 31.79
C GLU A 347 13.08 -8.63 30.78
N PHE A 348 12.08 -7.95 30.24
CA PHE A 348 11.20 -8.50 29.22
C PHE A 348 10.86 -7.47 28.16
N PHE A 349 10.68 -7.96 26.94
CA PHE A 349 10.10 -7.19 25.85
C PHE A 349 8.58 -7.30 25.93
N ILE A 350 7.90 -6.17 25.77
CA ILE A 350 6.44 -6.10 25.73
C ILE A 350 5.99 -5.28 24.52
N LYS A 351 4.93 -5.73 23.86
CA LYS A 351 4.31 -5.06 22.71
C LYS A 351 2.80 -5.08 22.84
N TRP A 352 2.16 -3.96 22.52
CA TRP A 352 0.71 -3.82 22.48
C TRP A 352 0.29 -2.77 21.44
N ASP A 353 -0.99 -2.73 21.12
CA ASP A 353 -1.56 -1.73 20.22
C ASP A 353 -2.09 -0.54 21.03
N GLY A 354 -1.94 0.68 20.53
CA GLY A 354 -2.47 1.88 21.20
C GLY A 354 -1.59 2.46 22.31
N HIS A 355 -2.19 3.35 23.12
CA HIS A 355 -1.49 4.05 24.20
C HIS A 355 -1.20 3.13 25.38
N TRP A 356 -0.16 3.43 26.16
CA TRP A 356 0.10 2.73 27.41
C TRP A 356 -0.97 3.07 28.44
N ASP A 357 -1.59 2.06 29.00
CA ASP A 357 -2.59 2.18 30.05
C ASP A 357 -2.47 1.02 31.03
N VAL A 358 -2.50 1.31 32.33
CA VAL A 358 -2.48 0.30 33.40
C VAL A 358 -3.48 0.74 34.43
N PHE A 359 -4.47 -0.11 34.71
CA PHE A 359 -5.49 0.14 35.72
C PHE A 359 -5.23 -0.75 36.91
N MET A 360 -4.84 -0.16 38.03
CA MET A 360 -4.58 -0.90 39.27
C MET A 360 -5.91 -1.28 39.93
N ASP A 361 -6.15 -2.58 40.08
CA ASP A 361 -7.32 -3.16 40.75
C ASP A 361 -7.04 -3.50 42.22
N GLU A 362 -5.77 -3.44 42.63
CA GLU A 362 -5.28 -3.76 43.97
C GLU A 362 -4.12 -2.83 44.36
N ASP A 363 -3.94 -2.59 45.66
CA ASP A 363 -2.77 -1.87 46.19
C ASP A 363 -1.57 -2.81 46.46
N LEU A 364 -0.40 -2.21 46.71
CA LEU A 364 0.85 -2.97 46.91
C LEU A 364 0.83 -3.82 48.20
N ASP A 365 0.15 -3.37 49.25
CA ASP A 365 0.13 -4.07 50.54
C ASP A 365 -0.76 -5.32 50.45
N ALA A 366 -1.93 -5.19 49.81
CA ALA A 366 -2.83 -6.29 49.49
C ALA A 366 -2.15 -7.33 48.58
N ALA A 367 -1.45 -6.87 47.54
CA ALA A 367 -0.71 -7.76 46.64
C ALA A 367 0.38 -8.56 47.37
N ASN A 368 1.16 -7.89 48.24
CA ASN A 368 2.18 -8.57 49.05
C ASN A 368 1.56 -9.58 50.03
N ALA A 369 0.45 -9.25 50.67
CA ALA A 369 -0.26 -10.15 51.58
C ALA A 369 -0.87 -11.36 50.88
N ALA A 370 -1.35 -11.19 49.64
CA ALA A 370 -1.89 -12.28 48.83
C ALA A 370 -0.78 -13.24 48.39
N ILE A 371 0.33 -12.71 47.85
CA ILE A 371 1.49 -13.51 47.45
C ILE A 371 2.07 -14.27 48.65
N GLY A 372 2.14 -13.65 49.83
CA GLY A 372 2.62 -14.32 51.04
C GLY A 372 1.75 -15.49 51.54
N LYS A 373 0.51 -15.64 51.05
CA LYS A 373 -0.35 -16.80 51.32
C LYS A 373 -0.22 -17.91 50.27
N GLU A 374 0.31 -17.58 49.10
CA GLU A 374 0.47 -18.47 47.94
C GLU A 374 1.88 -19.08 47.86
N ILE A 375 2.88 -18.47 48.53
CA ILE A 375 4.21 -19.04 48.83
C ILE A 375 4.09 -20.01 50.00
#